data_AF-A0A7C4E5A5-F1
#
_entry.id   AF-A0A7C4E5A5-F1
#
_cell.length_a   1.000
_cell.length_b   1.000
_cell.length_c   1.000
_cell.angle_alpha   90.00
_cell.angle_beta   90.00
_cell.angle_gamma   90.00
#
_symmetry.space_group_name_H-M   'P 1'
#
loop_
_entity.id
_entity.type
_entity.pdbx_description
1 polymer ?
#
loop_
_entity_poly.entity_id
_entity_poly.type
_entity_poly.pdbx_seq_one_letter_code
_entity_poly.pdbx_strand_id
1 'polypeptide(L)'
;MRIRLLRAEGLSRANGEIARRIEAIAGTEIDPLLGERTAQNSVLHVALARNRNDGWVASMQIHLPGRKIVAMHGQGADPEAAVKDGARKIAREVKRHFAKLHAQDQFKRKSRRERLRELKASIAAMPEAARREAEDTLGALADRLRKLVERELAYLRAIGDLPAEYPTVDDVVDEALAATTAAWSPGRSSEQAWQALLRNAFRAIDREVAASRQFGEAVSLYERVPADAMDQAEAMVEEAFYEYYQPDEVVTVADMLPDEAVDVAAAAGELEGAAERAGTRAYAWQLLKDLPTAWRRAFLLAKVEGMSVAAIAAVLEVEERTAAGWLDQARAYLAARMCDAGVGAEQADAFAAVPDAAAR
;
A
#
# COMPACT_ATOMS: atom_id res chain seq x y z
N MET A 1 26.45 15.67 -5.75
CA MET A 1 25.82 16.24 -4.53
C MET A 1 25.93 17.76 -4.57
N ARG A 2 24.99 18.54 -4.02
CA ARG A 2 25.23 19.99 -3.78
C ARG A 2 25.66 20.21 -2.33
N ILE A 3 26.85 20.75 -2.11
CA ILE A 3 27.33 21.07 -0.75
C ILE A 3 27.03 22.53 -0.45
N ARG A 4 26.30 22.80 0.65
CA ARG A 4 25.98 24.14 1.11
C ARG A 4 26.67 24.41 2.44
N LEU A 5 27.74 25.20 2.40
CA LEU A 5 28.38 25.73 3.61
C LEU A 5 27.44 26.76 4.25
N LEU A 6 26.94 26.48 5.46
CA LEU A 6 25.97 27.32 6.16
C LEU A 6 26.63 28.38 7.05
N ARG A 7 27.77 28.04 7.69
CA ARG A 7 28.45 28.91 8.64
C ARG A 7 29.92 28.52 8.76
N ALA A 8 30.83 29.48 8.72
CA ALA A 8 32.25 29.29 8.99
C ALA A 8 32.70 30.36 10.00
N GLU A 9 32.70 30.02 11.28
CA GLU A 9 33.14 30.93 12.34
C GLU A 9 34.67 30.92 12.45
N GLY A 10 35.29 32.11 12.33
CA GLY A 10 36.74 32.29 12.47
C GLY A 10 37.55 32.31 11.16
N LEU A 11 36.90 32.26 9.99
CA LEU A 11 37.55 32.37 8.68
C LEU A 11 37.12 33.67 7.98
N SER A 12 37.99 34.67 7.98
CA SER A 12 37.76 35.97 7.32
C SER A 12 38.07 35.89 5.82
N ARG A 13 37.06 36.19 4.98
CA ARG A 13 37.16 36.66 3.58
C ARG A 13 37.98 35.83 2.57
N ALA A 14 38.03 34.49 2.72
CA ALA A 14 38.49 33.56 1.68
C ALA A 14 37.42 32.48 1.37
N ASN A 15 36.16 32.89 1.37
CA ASN A 15 35.01 31.97 1.42
C ASN A 15 34.87 31.05 0.20
N GLY A 16 35.42 31.40 -0.97
CA GLY A 16 35.28 30.60 -2.19
C GLY A 16 36.23 29.40 -2.28
N GLU A 17 37.51 29.61 -1.95
CA GLU A 17 38.54 28.58 -2.11
C GLU A 17 38.46 27.50 -1.02
N ILE A 18 38.20 27.94 0.22
CA ILE A 18 37.96 27.04 1.35
C ILE A 18 36.68 26.23 1.13
N ALA A 19 35.61 26.84 0.62
CA ALA A 19 34.38 26.12 0.30
C ALA A 19 34.61 25.06 -0.78
N ARG A 20 35.35 25.36 -1.85
CA ARG A 20 35.70 24.37 -2.89
C ARG A 20 36.55 23.22 -2.36
N ARG A 21 37.51 23.49 -1.47
CA ARG A 21 38.32 22.45 -0.83
C ARG A 21 37.47 21.55 0.07
N ILE A 22 36.59 22.13 0.88
CA ILE A 22 35.64 21.39 1.73
C ILE A 22 34.70 20.55 0.87
N GLU A 23 34.21 21.12 -0.24
CA GLU A 23 33.36 20.43 -1.21
C GLU A 23 34.09 19.22 -1.83
N ALA A 24 35.33 19.39 -2.28
CA ALA A 24 36.13 18.30 -2.82
C ALA A 24 36.38 17.17 -1.80
N ILE A 25 36.70 17.52 -0.55
CA ILE A 25 36.96 16.54 0.52
C ILE A 25 35.70 15.75 0.87
N ALA A 26 34.57 16.43 1.04
CA ALA A 26 33.30 15.77 1.38
C ALA A 26 32.72 15.00 0.19
N GLY A 27 32.87 15.50 -1.04
CA GLY A 27 32.46 14.81 -2.26
C GLY A 27 33.19 13.48 -2.44
N THR A 28 34.50 13.44 -2.21
CA THR A 28 35.31 12.22 -2.33
C THR A 28 34.81 11.06 -1.45
N GLU A 29 34.30 11.36 -0.26
CA GLU A 29 33.85 10.32 0.71
C GLU A 29 32.34 9.99 0.56
N ILE A 30 31.52 10.92 0.05
CA ILE A 30 30.05 10.80 0.05
C ILE A 30 29.47 10.55 -1.36
N ASP A 31 30.00 11.18 -2.41
CA ASP A 31 29.49 11.01 -3.78
C ASP A 31 29.51 9.55 -4.26
N PRO A 32 30.54 8.72 -3.98
CA PRO A 32 30.51 7.30 -4.38
C PRO A 32 29.37 6.50 -3.76
N LEU A 33 28.78 6.99 -2.66
CA LEU A 33 27.68 6.34 -1.94
C LEU A 33 26.31 6.86 -2.35
N LEU A 34 26.26 8.02 -3.00
CA LEU A 34 25.05 8.60 -3.55
C LEU A 34 25.03 8.26 -5.05
N GLY A 35 24.18 7.30 -5.46
CA GLY A 35 24.03 7.00 -6.89
C GLY A 35 23.69 8.24 -7.73
N GLU A 36 23.86 8.17 -9.05
CA GLU A 36 23.79 9.33 -9.97
C GLU A 36 22.54 10.21 -9.76
N ARG A 37 21.39 9.60 -9.48
CA ARG A 37 20.10 10.29 -9.24
C ARG A 37 20.00 10.93 -7.86
N THR A 38 20.52 10.29 -6.81
CA THR A 38 20.50 10.80 -5.44
C THR A 38 21.55 11.90 -5.23
N ALA A 39 22.67 11.82 -5.95
CA ALA A 39 23.71 12.82 -5.94
C ALA A 39 23.24 14.16 -6.52
N GLN A 40 22.25 14.20 -7.41
CA GLN A 40 21.80 15.47 -8.00
C GLN A 40 20.91 16.30 -7.03
N ASN A 41 20.19 15.65 -6.12
CA ASN A 41 19.18 16.29 -5.26
C ASN A 41 19.53 16.30 -3.76
N SER A 42 20.61 15.65 -3.33
CA SER A 42 21.05 15.67 -1.93
C SER A 42 21.84 16.94 -1.62
N VAL A 43 21.41 17.67 -0.59
CA VAL A 43 22.12 18.83 -0.06
C VAL A 43 22.81 18.47 1.25
N LEU A 44 24.15 18.59 1.26
CA LEU A 44 24.95 18.47 2.49
C LEU A 44 25.16 19.85 3.07
N HIS A 45 24.65 20.07 4.28
CA HIS A 45 24.87 21.27 5.06
C HIS A 45 26.11 21.09 5.93
N VAL A 46 27.06 22.02 5.83
CA VAL A 46 28.29 22.00 6.64
C VAL A 46 28.41 23.31 7.41
N ALA A 47 28.65 23.21 8.71
CA ALA A 47 28.96 24.32 9.59
C ALA A 47 30.29 24.06 10.31
N LEU A 48 31.22 25.01 10.23
CA LEU A 48 32.53 24.95 10.86
C LEU A 48 32.61 25.95 12.00
N ALA A 49 33.07 25.47 13.15
CA ALA A 49 33.32 26.29 14.34
C ALA A 49 34.67 25.92 14.96
N ARG A 50 35.33 26.92 15.55
CA ARG A 50 36.54 26.71 16.34
C ARG A 50 36.17 26.32 17.77
N ASN A 51 36.80 25.27 18.27
CA ASN A 51 36.62 24.78 19.63
C ASN A 51 37.49 25.61 20.60
N ARG A 52 37.16 25.58 21.90
CA ARG A 52 37.89 26.27 22.97
C ARG A 52 39.33 25.78 23.17
N ASN A 53 39.64 24.55 22.76
CA ASN A 53 40.97 23.91 22.93
C ASN A 53 41.79 23.89 21.62
N ASP A 54 41.78 24.98 20.85
CA ASP A 54 42.51 25.14 19.57
C ASP A 54 42.19 24.14 18.44
N GLY A 55 41.18 23.29 18.60
CA GLY A 55 40.69 22.40 17.54
C GLY A 55 39.53 22.97 16.72
N TRP A 56 39.16 22.28 15.64
CA TRP A 56 38.02 22.58 14.79
C TRP A 56 36.93 21.52 14.90
N VAL A 57 35.67 21.96 14.84
CA VAL A 57 34.48 21.09 14.80
C VAL A 57 33.70 21.35 13.53
N ALA A 58 33.46 20.29 12.76
CA ALA A 58 32.62 20.31 11.58
C ALA A 58 31.26 19.65 11.90
N SER A 59 30.20 20.44 11.96
CA SER A 59 28.83 19.94 12.07
C SER A 59 28.26 19.76 10.68
N MET A 60 27.84 18.55 10.36
CA MET A 60 27.36 18.19 9.04
C MET A 60 25.97 17.58 9.11
N GLN A 61 25.09 17.95 8.18
CA GLN A 61 23.73 17.44 8.07
C GLN A 61 23.40 17.13 6.62
N ILE A 62 22.88 15.92 6.37
CA ILE A 62 22.41 15.50 5.04
C ILE A 62 20.99 14.92 5.14
N HIS A 63 20.18 15.23 4.13
CA HIS A 63 18.85 14.65 3.95
C HIS A 63 18.97 13.44 3.00
N LEU A 64 18.53 12.27 3.47
CA LEU A 64 18.55 11.03 2.70
C LEU A 64 17.12 10.63 2.29
N PRO A 65 16.97 9.81 1.23
CA PRO A 65 15.69 9.20 0.87
C PRO A 65 15.05 8.49 2.07
N GLY A 66 13.72 8.58 2.19
CA GLY A 66 12.96 8.03 3.32
C GLY A 66 12.85 8.95 4.54
N ARG A 67 12.90 10.28 4.35
CA ARG A 67 12.78 11.32 5.40
C ARG A 67 13.81 11.20 6.55
N LYS A 68 14.92 10.49 6.35
CA LYS A 68 15.99 10.38 7.34
C LYS A 68 16.94 11.57 7.24
N ILE A 69 17.09 12.28 8.36
CA ILE A 69 18.10 13.32 8.53
C ILE A 69 19.28 12.70 9.27
N VAL A 70 20.47 12.78 8.71
CA VAL A 70 21.70 12.36 9.38
C VAL A 70 22.49 13.60 9.74
N ALA A 71 22.72 13.81 11.03
CA ALA A 71 23.54 14.89 11.57
C ALA A 71 24.73 14.29 12.34
N MET A 72 25.94 14.73 12.03
CA MET A 72 27.18 14.23 12.63
C MET A 72 28.18 15.35 12.87
N HIS A 73 29.06 15.15 13.86
CA HIS A 73 30.14 16.07 14.18
C HIS A 73 31.52 15.41 13.94
N GLY A 74 32.35 16.09 13.16
CA GLY A 74 33.77 15.79 12.98
C GLY A 74 34.64 16.69 13.85
N GLN A 75 35.77 16.17 14.32
CA GLN A 75 36.75 16.93 15.09
C GLN A 75 38.14 16.81 14.45
N GLY A 76 38.93 17.88 14.47
CA GLY A 76 40.27 17.89 13.90
C GLY A 76 41.14 19.04 14.38
N ALA A 77 42.46 18.94 14.20
CA ALA A 77 43.40 20.00 14.51
C ALA A 77 43.31 21.18 13.53
N ASP A 78 42.86 20.92 12.30
CA ASP A 78 42.60 21.92 11.26
C ASP A 78 41.17 21.73 10.67
N PRO A 79 40.65 22.73 9.93
CA PRO A 79 39.30 22.64 9.35
C PRO A 79 39.12 21.46 8.39
N GLU A 80 40.15 21.10 7.63
CA GLU A 80 40.09 20.03 6.62
C GLU A 80 40.00 18.64 7.27
N ALA A 81 40.75 18.41 8.34
CA ALA A 81 40.70 17.20 9.15
C ALA A 81 39.35 17.05 9.87
N ALA A 82 38.79 18.13 10.39
CA ALA A 82 37.47 18.12 11.00
C ALA A 82 36.37 17.76 9.97
N VAL A 83 36.46 18.32 8.75
CA VAL A 83 35.56 17.99 7.65
C VAL A 83 35.73 16.53 7.23
N LYS A 84 36.96 16.04 7.07
CA LYS A 84 37.24 14.67 6.66
C LYS A 84 36.72 13.64 7.66
N ASP A 85 36.90 13.88 8.96
CA ASP A 85 36.35 13.02 10.02
C ASP A 85 34.80 13.02 10.02
N GLY A 86 34.19 14.21 9.89
CA GLY A 86 32.74 14.37 9.78
C GLY A 86 32.17 13.66 8.56
N ALA A 87 32.79 13.83 7.39
CA ALA A 87 32.40 13.21 6.13
C ALA A 87 32.49 11.69 6.20
N ARG A 88 33.53 11.12 6.82
CA ARG A 88 33.66 9.67 7.03
C ARG A 88 32.61 9.09 7.97
N LYS A 89 32.19 9.85 8.98
CA LYS A 89 31.10 9.44 9.89
C LYS A 89 29.76 9.46 9.17
N ILE A 90 29.49 10.50 8.39
CA ILE A 90 28.30 10.56 7.52
C ILE A 90 28.32 9.44 6.49
N ALA A 91 29.42 9.24 5.77
CA ALA A 91 29.57 8.19 4.77
C ALA A 91 29.28 6.79 5.35
N ARG A 92 29.72 6.51 6.58
CA ARG A 92 29.38 5.26 7.29
C ARG A 92 27.88 5.13 7.54
N GLU A 93 27.20 6.18 8.00
CA GLU A 93 25.75 6.14 8.22
C GLU A 93 24.94 6.10 6.93
N VAL A 94 25.39 6.80 5.88
CA VAL A 94 24.81 6.75 4.53
C VAL A 94 24.91 5.34 3.98
N LYS A 95 26.10 4.72 4.06
CA LYS A 95 26.32 3.33 3.65
C LYS A 95 25.46 2.36 4.46
N ARG A 96 25.33 2.52 5.77
CA ARG A 96 24.42 1.71 6.60
C ARG A 96 22.95 1.89 6.20
N HIS A 97 22.55 3.12 5.87
CA HIS A 97 21.18 3.42 5.43
C HIS A 97 20.86 2.76 4.09
N PHE A 98 21.72 2.92 3.08
CA PHE A 98 21.53 2.26 1.79
C PHE A 98 21.68 0.74 1.86
N ALA A 99 22.58 0.21 2.70
CA ALA A 99 22.67 -1.23 2.94
C ALA A 99 21.39 -1.77 3.58
N LYS A 100 20.75 -1.02 4.48
CA LYS A 100 19.43 -1.37 5.02
C LYS A 100 18.36 -1.34 3.93
N LEU A 101 18.32 -0.30 3.10
CA LEU A 101 17.37 -0.20 1.98
C LEU A 101 17.53 -1.36 0.98
N HIS A 102 18.74 -1.68 0.54
CA HIS A 102 18.98 -2.82 -0.37
C HIS A 102 18.76 -4.19 0.29
N ALA A 103 18.94 -4.30 1.61
CA ALA A 103 18.64 -5.51 2.35
C ALA A 103 17.16 -5.67 2.71
N GLN A 104 16.29 -4.67 2.50
CA GLN A 104 14.86 -4.75 2.85
C GLN A 104 14.14 -5.83 2.05
N ASP A 105 14.31 -5.89 0.73
CA ASP A 105 13.69 -6.92 -0.11
C ASP A 105 14.25 -8.32 0.21
N GLN A 106 15.54 -8.38 0.55
CA GLN A 106 16.19 -9.64 0.92
C GLN A 106 15.74 -10.11 2.31
N PHE A 107 15.53 -9.20 3.27
CA PHE A 107 15.12 -9.49 4.64
C PHE A 107 13.63 -9.87 4.72
N LYS A 108 12.74 -9.14 4.03
CA LYS A 108 11.32 -9.48 3.91
C LYS A 108 11.17 -10.90 3.35
N ARG A 109 11.84 -11.19 2.22
CA ARG A 109 11.85 -12.53 1.60
C ARG A 109 12.56 -13.60 2.44
N LYS A 110 13.54 -13.25 3.29
CA LYS A 110 14.23 -14.23 4.16
C LYS A 110 13.35 -14.64 5.33
N SER A 111 12.73 -13.68 6.03
CA SER A 111 11.84 -13.96 7.16
C SER A 111 10.65 -14.84 6.74
N ARG A 112 10.04 -14.56 5.59
CA ARG A 112 8.97 -15.39 5.02
C ARG A 112 9.46 -16.81 4.71
N ARG A 113 10.65 -16.94 4.11
CA ARG A 113 11.23 -18.26 3.78
C ARG A 113 11.51 -19.09 5.04
N GLU A 114 11.91 -18.47 6.13
CA GLU A 114 12.09 -19.14 7.42
C GLU A 114 10.74 -19.64 7.95
N ARG A 115 9.71 -18.79 7.99
CA ARG A 115 8.35 -19.21 8.39
C ARG A 115 7.80 -20.35 7.53
N LEU A 116 7.93 -20.25 6.21
CA LEU A 116 7.48 -21.32 5.31
C LEU A 116 8.25 -22.62 5.53
N ARG A 117 9.54 -22.57 5.89
CA ARG A 117 10.31 -23.77 6.23
C ARG A 117 9.79 -24.41 7.52
N GLU A 118 9.50 -23.61 8.55
CA GLU A 118 8.91 -24.09 9.80
C GLU A 118 7.54 -24.72 9.56
N LEU A 119 6.67 -24.07 8.78
CA LEU A 119 5.36 -24.60 8.39
C LEU A 119 5.50 -25.90 7.60
N LYS A 120 6.39 -25.96 6.60
CA LYS A 120 6.66 -27.19 5.84
C LYS A 120 7.17 -28.32 6.72
N ALA A 121 8.04 -28.03 7.69
CA ALA A 121 8.52 -29.02 8.65
C ALA A 121 7.37 -29.55 9.53
N SER A 122 6.48 -28.67 9.99
CA SER A 122 5.27 -29.05 10.75
C SER A 122 4.33 -29.93 9.91
N ILE A 123 4.08 -29.57 8.66
CA ILE A 123 3.24 -30.35 7.73
C ILE A 123 3.86 -31.72 7.45
N ALA A 124 5.18 -31.80 7.29
CA ALA A 124 5.88 -33.06 7.06
C ALA A 124 5.79 -34.01 8.26
N ALA A 125 5.64 -33.48 9.48
CA ALA A 125 5.47 -34.27 10.70
C ALA A 125 4.03 -34.77 10.90
N MET A 126 3.06 -34.31 10.11
CA MET A 126 1.65 -34.70 10.24
C MET A 126 1.37 -36.09 9.64
N PRO A 127 0.35 -36.80 10.15
CA PRO A 127 -0.15 -38.02 9.52
C PRO A 127 -0.59 -37.77 8.07
N GLU A 128 -0.21 -38.66 7.15
CA GLU A 128 -0.50 -38.50 5.71
C GLU A 128 -2.00 -38.40 5.41
N ALA A 129 -2.83 -39.16 6.13
CA ALA A 129 -4.29 -39.10 5.98
C ALA A 129 -4.86 -37.71 6.33
N ALA A 130 -4.40 -37.11 7.44
CA ALA A 130 -4.82 -35.78 7.86
C ALA A 130 -4.32 -34.70 6.89
N ARG A 131 -3.11 -34.88 6.33
CA ARG A 131 -2.58 -33.97 5.30
C ARG A 131 -3.42 -34.00 4.02
N ARG A 132 -3.79 -35.20 3.52
CA ARG A 132 -4.62 -35.33 2.32
C ARG A 132 -6.02 -34.73 2.53
N GLU A 133 -6.66 -35.01 3.66
CA GLU A 133 -7.96 -34.42 4.02
C GLU A 133 -7.90 -32.89 4.03
N ALA A 134 -6.82 -32.32 4.58
CA ALA A 134 -6.59 -30.88 4.58
C ALA A 134 -6.40 -30.33 3.16
N GLU A 135 -5.56 -30.97 2.35
CA GLU A 135 -5.28 -30.58 0.97
C GLU A 135 -6.55 -30.59 0.11
N ASP A 136 -7.38 -31.62 0.22
CA ASP A 136 -8.64 -31.75 -0.52
C ASP A 136 -9.63 -30.64 -0.11
N THR A 137 -9.79 -30.43 1.21
CA THR A 137 -10.74 -29.43 1.73
C THR A 137 -10.30 -28.00 1.43
N LEU A 138 -9.02 -27.69 1.62
CA LEU A 138 -8.47 -26.35 1.40
C LEU A 138 -8.30 -26.05 -0.09
N GLY A 139 -7.98 -27.06 -0.91
CA GLY A 139 -7.89 -26.92 -2.37
C GLY A 139 -9.19 -26.42 -2.98
N ALA A 140 -10.34 -26.93 -2.51
CA ALA A 140 -11.66 -26.47 -2.95
C ALA A 140 -11.96 -25.00 -2.58
N LEU A 141 -11.26 -24.44 -1.59
CA LEU A 141 -11.46 -23.07 -1.09
C LEU A 141 -10.41 -22.08 -1.64
N ALA A 142 -9.38 -22.56 -2.34
CA ALA A 142 -8.22 -21.76 -2.74
C ALA A 142 -8.59 -20.60 -3.69
N ASP A 143 -9.45 -20.83 -4.69
CA ASP A 143 -9.87 -19.79 -5.63
C ASP A 143 -10.70 -18.69 -4.97
N ARG A 144 -11.53 -19.07 -3.98
CA ARG A 144 -12.29 -18.11 -3.18
C ARG A 144 -11.34 -17.25 -2.34
N LEU A 145 -10.31 -17.86 -1.74
CA LEU A 145 -9.29 -17.13 -0.97
C LEU A 145 -8.52 -16.16 -1.86
N ARG A 146 -8.08 -16.61 -3.04
CA ARG A 146 -7.33 -15.82 -4.01
C ARG A 146 -8.04 -14.50 -4.33
N LYS A 147 -9.32 -14.55 -4.69
CA LYS A 147 -10.13 -13.36 -5.00
C LYS A 147 -10.22 -12.38 -3.83
N LEU A 148 -10.33 -12.89 -2.60
CA LEU A 148 -10.36 -12.06 -1.41
C LEU A 148 -9.01 -11.38 -1.17
N VAL A 149 -7.92 -12.15 -1.26
CA VAL A 149 -6.55 -11.65 -1.10
C VAL A 149 -6.22 -10.61 -2.16
N GLU A 150 -6.60 -10.83 -3.41
CA GLU A 150 -6.45 -9.86 -4.51
C GLU A 150 -7.11 -8.53 -4.17
N ARG A 151 -8.38 -8.55 -3.75
CA ARG A 151 -9.13 -7.35 -3.37
C ARG A 151 -8.48 -6.63 -2.18
N GLU A 152 -7.99 -7.37 -1.20
CA GLU A 152 -7.38 -6.80 0.00
C GLU A 152 -6.01 -6.19 -0.29
N LEU A 153 -5.15 -6.88 -1.05
CA LEU A 153 -3.87 -6.36 -1.47
C LEU A 153 -4.03 -5.13 -2.37
N ALA A 154 -4.98 -5.15 -3.31
CA ALA A 154 -5.27 -3.99 -4.15
C ALA A 154 -5.67 -2.76 -3.31
N TYR A 155 -6.48 -2.96 -2.27
CA TYR A 155 -6.87 -1.89 -1.35
C TYR A 155 -5.68 -1.35 -0.54
N LEU A 156 -4.88 -2.23 0.07
CA LEU A 156 -3.74 -1.82 0.90
C LEU A 156 -2.65 -1.12 0.06
N ARG A 157 -2.47 -1.52 -1.19
CA ARG A 157 -1.61 -0.82 -2.16
C ARG A 157 -2.14 0.55 -2.51
N ALA A 158 -3.46 0.67 -2.76
CA ALA A 158 -4.08 1.95 -3.08
C ALA A 158 -3.96 2.97 -1.93
N ILE A 159 -3.97 2.51 -0.67
CA ILE A 159 -3.74 3.35 0.51
C ILE A 159 -2.25 3.63 0.77
N GLY A 160 -1.35 2.85 0.16
CA GLY A 160 0.09 2.97 0.37
C GLY A 160 0.62 2.26 1.62
N ASP A 161 -0.18 1.35 2.22
CA ASP A 161 0.26 0.50 3.32
C ASP A 161 1.20 -0.64 2.86
N LEU A 162 1.10 -1.03 1.59
CA LEU A 162 1.93 -2.06 0.95
C LEU A 162 2.56 -1.57 -0.37
N PRO A 163 3.77 -2.06 -0.70
CA PRO A 163 4.40 -1.86 -2.01
C PRO A 163 3.56 -2.37 -3.19
N ALA A 164 3.79 -1.79 -4.37
CA ALA A 164 3.05 -2.14 -5.59
C ALA A 164 3.22 -3.63 -5.99
N GLU A 165 4.43 -4.17 -5.86
CA GLU A 165 4.78 -5.51 -6.36
C GLU A 165 4.94 -6.56 -5.24
N TYR A 166 4.84 -6.18 -3.96
CA TYR A 166 5.10 -7.08 -2.84
C TYR A 166 4.22 -6.76 -1.62
N PRO A 167 3.65 -7.77 -0.93
CA PRO A 167 3.65 -9.20 -1.25
C PRO A 167 2.80 -9.54 -2.48
N THR A 168 3.07 -10.66 -3.15
CA THR A 168 2.21 -11.17 -4.22
C THR A 168 0.98 -11.90 -3.66
N VAL A 169 -0.03 -12.13 -4.49
CA VAL A 169 -1.24 -12.87 -4.10
C VAL A 169 -0.88 -14.30 -3.68
N ASP A 170 -0.06 -14.97 -4.48
CA ASP A 170 0.41 -16.33 -4.21
C ASP A 170 1.23 -16.40 -2.91
N ASP A 171 2.02 -15.36 -2.62
CA ASP A 171 2.78 -15.30 -1.37
C ASP A 171 1.87 -15.40 -0.14
N VAL A 172 0.75 -14.68 -0.15
CA VAL A 172 -0.20 -14.67 0.97
C VAL A 172 -1.03 -15.95 0.98
N VAL A 173 -1.50 -16.40 -0.18
CA VAL A 173 -2.31 -17.63 -0.31
C VAL A 173 -1.53 -18.86 0.15
N ASP A 174 -0.29 -19.04 -0.31
CA ASP A 174 0.56 -20.16 0.07
C ASP A 174 0.86 -20.18 1.57
N GLU A 175 1.14 -19.01 2.16
CA GLU A 175 1.41 -18.91 3.60
C GLU A 175 0.15 -19.20 4.41
N ALA A 176 -1.02 -18.74 3.98
CA ALA A 176 -2.30 -19.01 4.62
C ALA A 176 -2.68 -20.50 4.54
N LEU A 177 -2.51 -21.13 3.37
CA LEU A 177 -2.73 -22.56 3.16
C LEU A 177 -1.78 -23.36 4.04
N ALA A 178 -0.48 -23.10 3.98
CA ALA A 178 0.51 -23.82 4.78
C ALA A 178 0.25 -23.68 6.29
N ALA A 179 -0.10 -22.47 6.76
CA ALA A 179 -0.43 -22.25 8.17
C ALA A 179 -1.70 -23.00 8.60
N THR A 180 -2.69 -23.08 7.72
CA THR A 180 -3.96 -23.78 8.01
C THR A 180 -3.79 -25.30 7.98
N THR A 181 -3.01 -25.82 7.03
CA THR A 181 -2.64 -27.24 6.96
C THR A 181 -1.82 -27.64 8.19
N ALA A 182 -0.81 -26.85 8.58
CA ALA A 182 0.01 -27.15 9.76
C ALA A 182 -0.80 -27.23 11.07
N ALA A 183 -1.91 -26.49 11.16
CA ALA A 183 -2.83 -26.49 12.29
C ALA A 183 -4.13 -27.28 12.01
N TRP A 184 -4.09 -28.24 11.08
CA TRP A 184 -5.27 -29.02 10.71
C TRP A 184 -5.68 -29.99 11.82
N SER A 185 -6.99 -30.12 12.00
CA SER A 185 -7.62 -31.10 12.87
C SER A 185 -8.62 -31.92 12.04
N PRO A 186 -8.60 -33.26 12.12
CA PRO A 186 -9.53 -34.11 11.35
C PRO A 186 -11.00 -33.79 11.65
N GLY A 187 -11.88 -33.96 10.65
CA GLY A 187 -13.32 -33.78 10.80
C GLY A 187 -13.78 -32.31 10.87
N ARG A 188 -12.92 -31.37 10.44
CA ARG A 188 -13.27 -29.94 10.38
C ARG A 188 -14.28 -29.70 9.27
N SER A 189 -15.33 -28.93 9.55
CA SER A 189 -16.29 -28.54 8.51
C SER A 189 -15.66 -27.58 7.49
N SER A 190 -16.22 -27.52 6.28
CA SER A 190 -15.77 -26.57 5.24
C SER A 190 -15.81 -25.12 5.74
N GLU A 191 -16.82 -24.76 6.54
CA GLU A 191 -16.95 -23.42 7.12
C GLU A 191 -15.85 -23.13 8.17
N GLN A 192 -15.57 -24.09 9.05
CA GLN A 192 -14.50 -23.95 10.04
C GLN A 192 -13.12 -23.87 9.36
N ALA A 193 -12.91 -24.62 8.26
CA ALA A 193 -11.73 -24.53 7.43
C ALA A 193 -11.61 -23.16 6.76
N TRP A 194 -12.72 -22.64 6.22
CA TRP A 194 -12.77 -21.30 5.62
C TRP A 194 -12.43 -20.20 6.63
N GLN A 195 -13.02 -20.22 7.83
CA GLN A 195 -12.70 -19.25 8.88
C GLN A 195 -11.23 -19.32 9.31
N ALA A 196 -10.67 -20.53 9.46
CA ALA A 196 -9.25 -20.69 9.80
C ALA A 196 -8.33 -20.14 8.70
N LEU A 197 -8.71 -20.35 7.43
CA LEU A 197 -7.97 -19.87 6.27
C LEU A 197 -7.96 -18.34 6.19
N LEU A 198 -9.12 -17.71 6.38
CA LEU A 198 -9.24 -16.25 6.41
C LEU A 198 -8.41 -15.63 7.54
N ARG A 199 -8.49 -16.20 8.74
CA ARG A 199 -7.69 -15.74 9.89
C ARG A 199 -6.20 -15.78 9.57
N ASN A 200 -5.72 -16.88 8.99
CA ASN A 200 -4.31 -17.02 8.64
C ASN A 200 -3.90 -16.08 7.48
N ALA A 201 -4.78 -15.82 6.52
CA ALA A 201 -4.54 -14.86 5.44
C ALA A 201 -4.43 -13.42 5.96
N PHE A 202 -5.37 -12.96 6.80
CA PHE A 202 -5.28 -11.62 7.39
C PHE A 202 -4.04 -11.48 8.28
N ARG A 203 -3.69 -12.50 9.06
CA ARG A 203 -2.43 -12.51 9.82
C ARG A 203 -1.19 -12.36 8.93
N ALA A 204 -1.15 -13.06 7.79
CA ALA A 204 -0.04 -12.95 6.86
C ALA A 204 0.05 -11.52 6.29
N ILE A 205 -1.08 -10.96 5.85
CA ILE A 205 -1.17 -9.59 5.34
C ILE A 205 -0.74 -8.57 6.40
N ASP A 206 -1.27 -8.65 7.61
CA ASP A 206 -1.01 -7.67 8.67
C ASP A 206 0.45 -7.68 9.12
N ARG A 207 1.13 -8.84 9.07
CA ARG A 207 2.58 -8.92 9.26
C ARG A 207 3.35 -8.21 8.17
N GLU A 208 2.96 -8.40 6.90
CA GLU A 208 3.61 -7.72 5.78
C GLU A 208 3.35 -6.20 5.81
N VAL A 209 2.15 -5.76 6.21
CA VAL A 209 1.84 -4.34 6.46
C VAL A 209 2.70 -3.79 7.60
N ALA A 210 2.80 -4.50 8.73
CA ALA A 210 3.63 -4.08 9.86
C ALA A 210 5.11 -3.98 9.48
N ALA A 211 5.62 -4.95 8.71
CA ALA A 211 6.96 -4.92 8.16
C ALA A 211 7.13 -3.74 7.18
N SER A 212 6.18 -3.52 6.28
CA SER A 212 6.18 -2.41 5.33
C SER A 212 6.25 -1.06 6.05
N ARG A 213 5.41 -0.82 7.06
CA ARG A 213 5.39 0.43 7.85
C ARG A 213 6.70 0.70 8.59
N GLN A 214 7.36 -0.34 9.10
CA GLN A 214 8.68 -0.20 9.73
C GLN A 214 9.80 0.15 8.73
N PHE A 215 9.61 -0.20 7.46
CA PHE A 215 10.64 -0.13 6.43
C PHE A 215 10.27 0.75 5.23
N GLY A 216 9.28 1.65 5.40
CA GLY A 216 8.56 2.39 4.35
C GLY A 216 9.29 2.62 3.04
N GLU A 217 8.65 2.20 1.95
CA GLU A 217 9.12 2.42 0.58
C GLU A 217 9.14 3.91 0.28
N ALA A 218 10.32 4.45 -0.04
CA ALA A 218 10.47 5.85 -0.40
C ALA A 218 10.24 6.01 -1.91
N VAL A 219 9.02 6.38 -2.30
CA VAL A 219 8.73 6.80 -3.68
C VAL A 219 9.42 8.13 -3.95
N SER A 220 10.17 8.21 -5.05
CA SER A 220 10.87 9.43 -5.44
C SER A 220 9.87 10.46 -5.95
N LEU A 221 9.79 11.64 -5.31
CA LEU A 221 8.95 12.77 -5.77
C LEU A 221 9.35 13.36 -7.14
N TYR A 222 10.48 12.89 -7.69
CA TYR A 222 11.00 13.27 -9.01
C TYR A 222 10.81 12.18 -10.05
N GLU A 223 10.25 11.03 -9.67
CA GLU A 223 9.86 10.01 -10.64
C GLU A 223 8.68 10.53 -11.46
N ARG A 224 8.79 10.41 -12.79
CA ARG A 224 7.73 10.85 -13.69
C ARG A 224 6.51 9.98 -13.38
N VAL A 225 5.42 10.60 -12.93
CA VAL A 225 4.15 9.91 -12.73
C VAL A 225 3.81 9.24 -14.07
N PRO A 226 3.50 7.92 -14.09
CA PRO A 226 3.01 7.28 -15.31
C PRO A 226 1.81 8.07 -15.81
N ALA A 227 1.80 8.42 -17.11
CA ALA A 227 0.67 9.13 -17.72
C ALA A 227 -0.61 8.36 -17.40
N ASP A 228 -1.55 9.03 -16.74
CA ASP A 228 -2.79 8.38 -16.36
C ASP A 228 -3.67 8.14 -17.61
N ALA A 229 -4.76 7.40 -17.47
CA ALA A 229 -5.64 7.11 -18.59
C ALA A 229 -6.27 8.38 -19.20
N MET A 230 -6.30 9.49 -18.44
CA MET A 230 -6.83 10.78 -18.88
C MET A 230 -5.81 11.52 -19.74
N ASP A 231 -4.54 11.51 -19.35
CA ASP A 231 -3.40 12.03 -20.13
C ASP A 231 -3.24 11.28 -21.47
N GLN A 232 -3.48 9.97 -21.47
CA GLN A 232 -3.46 9.15 -22.70
C GLN A 232 -4.67 9.43 -23.60
N ALA A 233 -5.83 9.68 -23.01
CA ALA A 233 -7.03 10.06 -23.77
C ALA A 233 -6.86 11.44 -24.42
N GLU A 234 -6.33 12.44 -23.71
CA GLU A 234 -6.03 13.78 -24.26
C GLU A 234 -5.04 13.71 -25.44
N ALA A 235 -4.04 12.83 -25.39
CA ALA A 235 -3.09 12.63 -26.48
C ALA A 235 -3.74 11.99 -27.74
N MET A 236 -4.85 11.28 -27.58
CA MET A 236 -5.62 10.70 -28.69
C MET A 236 -6.72 11.63 -29.24
N VAL A 237 -6.97 12.79 -28.61
CA VAL A 237 -8.00 13.75 -29.07
C VAL A 237 -7.66 14.36 -30.43
N GLU A 238 -6.36 14.48 -30.78
CA GLU A 238 -5.96 15.00 -32.10
C GLU A 238 -6.35 14.06 -33.26
N GLU A 239 -6.54 12.76 -33.01
CA GLU A 239 -6.98 11.78 -34.02
C GLU A 239 -8.52 11.62 -34.08
N ALA A 240 -9.25 12.08 -33.05
CA ALA A 240 -10.68 11.86 -32.90
C ALA A 240 -11.59 12.80 -33.72
N PHE A 241 -11.05 13.87 -34.33
CA PHE A 241 -11.90 14.86 -35.02
C PHE A 241 -12.52 14.36 -36.34
N TYR A 242 -12.00 13.25 -36.91
CA TYR A 242 -12.47 12.71 -38.19
C TYR A 242 -13.35 11.45 -38.07
N GLU A 243 -13.51 10.86 -36.88
CA GLU A 243 -14.34 9.66 -36.69
C GLU A 243 -15.85 9.98 -36.59
N TYR A 244 -16.20 11.25 -36.32
CA TYR A 244 -17.59 11.70 -36.15
C TYR A 244 -18.20 12.36 -37.41
N TYR A 245 -17.43 12.55 -38.48
CA TYR A 245 -17.94 13.13 -39.72
C TYR A 245 -18.37 12.03 -40.70
N GLN A 246 -19.57 11.48 -40.50
CA GLN A 246 -20.23 10.58 -41.45
C GLN A 246 -21.35 11.34 -42.18
N PRO A 247 -21.09 11.88 -43.39
CA PRO A 247 -22.10 12.65 -44.13
C PRO A 247 -23.33 11.83 -44.57
N ASP A 248 -23.30 10.51 -44.38
CA ASP A 248 -24.36 9.58 -44.76
C ASP A 248 -25.36 9.30 -43.61
N GLU A 249 -25.04 9.69 -42.37
CA GLU A 249 -25.97 9.66 -41.23
C GLU A 249 -26.80 10.95 -41.15
N VAL A 250 -27.57 11.24 -42.20
CA VAL A 250 -28.54 12.33 -42.12
C VAL A 250 -29.74 11.82 -41.35
N VAL A 251 -29.87 12.23 -40.07
CA VAL A 251 -31.05 11.93 -39.23
C VAL A 251 -32.31 12.33 -40.00
N THR A 252 -33.13 11.34 -40.35
CA THR A 252 -34.39 11.55 -41.05
C THR A 252 -35.53 11.74 -40.05
N VAL A 253 -36.63 12.36 -40.47
CA VAL A 253 -37.82 12.54 -39.61
C VAL A 253 -38.38 11.19 -39.13
N ALA A 254 -38.16 10.11 -39.89
CA ALA A 254 -38.52 8.75 -39.50
C ALA A 254 -37.73 8.24 -38.29
N ASP A 255 -36.49 8.70 -38.09
CA ASP A 255 -35.63 8.32 -36.95
C ASP A 255 -36.04 9.05 -35.65
N MET A 256 -36.84 10.12 -35.76
CA MET A 256 -37.40 10.87 -34.63
C MET A 256 -38.80 10.41 -34.22
N LEU A 257 -39.42 9.51 -35.00
CA LEU A 257 -40.75 8.98 -34.72
C LEU A 257 -40.62 7.80 -33.76
N PRO A 258 -41.18 7.88 -32.53
CA PRO A 258 -41.16 6.76 -31.61
C PRO A 258 -41.98 5.59 -32.18
N ASP A 259 -41.44 4.38 -32.08
CA ASP A 259 -42.16 3.15 -32.45
C ASP A 259 -43.30 2.91 -31.43
N GLU A 260 -44.55 3.04 -31.87
CA GLU A 260 -45.75 2.88 -31.03
C GLU A 260 -45.97 1.43 -30.58
N ALA A 261 -45.24 0.46 -31.15
CA ALA A 261 -45.39 -0.97 -30.85
C ALA A 261 -44.55 -1.47 -29.66
N VAL A 262 -43.61 -0.66 -29.17
CA VAL A 262 -42.80 -0.98 -27.99
C VAL A 262 -43.26 -0.06 -26.87
N ASP A 263 -43.56 -0.61 -25.69
CA ASP A 263 -43.73 0.21 -24.48
C ASP A 263 -42.35 0.73 -24.04
N VAL A 264 -41.81 1.65 -24.84
CA VAL A 264 -40.45 2.20 -24.69
C VAL A 264 -40.33 2.91 -23.35
N ALA A 265 -41.43 3.44 -22.80
CA ALA A 265 -41.45 4.10 -21.50
C ALA A 265 -41.22 3.11 -20.35
N ALA A 266 -41.86 1.93 -20.39
CA ALA A 266 -41.61 0.88 -19.40
C ALA A 266 -40.19 0.30 -19.52
N ALA A 267 -39.75 -0.02 -20.73
CA ALA A 267 -38.40 -0.56 -20.97
C ALA A 267 -37.29 0.45 -20.65
N ALA A 268 -37.47 1.74 -20.99
CA ALA A 268 -36.55 2.81 -20.66
C ALA A 268 -36.52 3.08 -19.14
N GLY A 269 -37.67 3.10 -18.47
CA GLY A 269 -37.73 3.25 -17.01
C GLY A 269 -37.07 2.08 -16.26
N GLU A 270 -37.19 0.85 -16.76
CA GLU A 270 -36.48 -0.31 -16.21
C GLU A 270 -34.96 -0.23 -16.42
N LEU A 271 -34.51 0.20 -17.60
CA LEU A 271 -33.11 0.40 -17.93
C LEU A 271 -32.47 1.55 -17.15
N GLU A 272 -33.17 2.69 -17.04
CA GLU A 272 -32.75 3.86 -16.28
C GLU A 272 -32.66 3.53 -14.77
N GLY A 273 -33.69 2.86 -14.23
CA GLY A 273 -33.66 2.37 -12.85
C GLY A 273 -32.58 1.30 -12.61
N ALA A 274 -32.20 0.51 -13.61
CA ALA A 274 -31.06 -0.42 -13.50
C ALA A 274 -29.72 0.32 -13.51
N ALA A 275 -29.56 1.34 -14.36
CA ALA A 275 -28.37 2.18 -14.43
C ALA A 275 -28.17 3.00 -13.15
N GLU A 276 -29.23 3.57 -12.59
CA GLU A 276 -29.20 4.33 -11.34
C GLU A 276 -28.80 3.43 -10.15
N ARG A 277 -29.33 2.20 -10.09
CA ARG A 277 -28.92 1.19 -9.10
C ARG A 277 -27.46 0.76 -9.28
N ALA A 278 -27.00 0.61 -10.53
CA ALA A 278 -25.60 0.28 -10.82
C ALA A 278 -24.66 1.43 -10.41
N GLY A 279 -25.02 2.69 -10.69
CA GLY A 279 -24.28 3.88 -10.27
C GLY A 279 -24.21 4.02 -8.75
N THR A 280 -25.35 3.85 -8.06
CA THR A 280 -25.43 3.87 -6.59
C THR A 280 -24.54 2.79 -5.98
N ARG A 281 -24.55 1.58 -6.55
CA ARG A 281 -23.70 0.48 -6.09
C ARG A 281 -22.23 0.77 -6.34
N ALA A 282 -21.86 1.30 -7.50
CA ALA A 282 -20.48 1.68 -7.81
C ALA A 282 -19.96 2.75 -6.84
N TYR A 283 -20.77 3.77 -6.55
CA TYR A 283 -20.47 4.80 -5.55
C TYR A 283 -20.26 4.20 -4.16
N ALA A 284 -21.16 3.31 -3.72
CA ALA A 284 -21.03 2.66 -2.42
C ALA A 284 -19.75 1.81 -2.30
N TRP A 285 -19.31 1.16 -3.39
CA TRP A 285 -18.01 0.47 -3.43
C TRP A 285 -16.81 1.42 -3.37
N GLN A 286 -16.94 2.66 -3.86
CA GLN A 286 -15.90 3.67 -3.71
C GLN A 286 -15.79 4.13 -2.26
N LEU A 287 -16.91 4.33 -1.56
CA LEU A 287 -16.94 4.72 -0.14
C LEU A 287 -16.25 3.70 0.78
N LEU A 288 -16.23 2.41 0.39
CA LEU A 288 -15.50 1.38 1.14
C LEU A 288 -13.98 1.63 1.21
N LYS A 289 -13.43 2.48 0.34
CA LYS A 289 -12.00 2.84 0.38
C LYS A 289 -11.67 3.82 1.51
N ASP A 290 -12.65 4.64 1.92
CA ASP A 290 -12.47 5.67 2.94
C ASP A 290 -12.68 5.14 4.36
N LEU A 291 -13.20 3.92 4.48
CA LEU A 291 -13.40 3.24 5.75
C LEU A 291 -12.07 2.80 6.36
N PRO A 292 -11.91 2.90 7.69
CA PRO A 292 -10.81 2.26 8.39
C PRO A 292 -10.74 0.76 8.04
N THR A 293 -9.52 0.23 7.85
CA THR A 293 -9.30 -1.15 7.39
C THR A 293 -10.04 -2.19 8.24
N ALA A 294 -10.09 -2.00 9.56
CA ALA A 294 -10.83 -2.89 10.47
C ALA A 294 -12.35 -2.90 10.19
N TRP A 295 -12.95 -1.73 9.98
CA TRP A 295 -14.38 -1.59 9.69
C TRP A 295 -14.71 -2.16 8.32
N ARG A 296 -13.87 -1.88 7.32
CA ARG A 296 -14.00 -2.41 5.96
C ARG A 296 -13.95 -3.94 5.95
N ARG A 297 -12.96 -4.56 6.62
CA ARG A 297 -12.85 -6.02 6.69
C ARG A 297 -14.05 -6.65 7.36
N ALA A 298 -14.46 -6.13 8.52
CA ALA A 298 -15.65 -6.62 9.23
C ALA A 298 -16.89 -6.54 8.34
N PHE A 299 -17.10 -5.39 7.69
CA PHE A 299 -18.24 -5.19 6.79
C PHE A 299 -18.23 -6.13 5.59
N LEU A 300 -17.08 -6.34 4.94
CA LEU A 300 -16.96 -7.27 3.81
C LEU A 300 -17.17 -8.73 4.21
N LEU A 301 -16.66 -9.16 5.37
CA LEU A 301 -16.91 -10.50 5.90
C LEU A 301 -18.40 -10.71 6.18
N ALA A 302 -19.07 -9.71 6.74
CA ALA A 302 -20.50 -9.77 7.00
C ALA A 302 -21.33 -9.79 5.69
N LYS A 303 -21.02 -8.89 4.75
CA LYS A 303 -21.81 -8.69 3.51
C LYS A 303 -21.54 -9.70 2.41
N VAL A 304 -20.27 -9.93 2.11
CA VAL A 304 -19.85 -10.75 0.98
C VAL A 304 -19.79 -12.21 1.41
N GLU A 305 -19.20 -12.47 2.58
CA GLU A 305 -19.04 -13.84 3.07
C GLU A 305 -20.23 -14.34 3.89
N GLY A 306 -21.15 -13.45 4.31
CA GLY A 306 -22.35 -13.81 5.07
C GLY A 306 -22.07 -14.27 6.50
N MET A 307 -20.94 -13.84 7.08
CA MET A 307 -20.50 -14.32 8.38
C MET A 307 -21.24 -13.67 9.55
N SER A 308 -21.50 -14.45 10.60
CA SER A 308 -22.00 -13.94 11.88
C SER A 308 -20.96 -13.08 12.59
N VAL A 309 -21.41 -12.25 13.54
CA VAL A 309 -20.51 -11.38 14.32
C VAL A 309 -19.47 -12.19 15.09
N ALA A 310 -19.87 -13.32 15.68
CA ALA A 310 -18.98 -14.24 16.37
C ALA A 310 -17.89 -14.82 15.43
N ALA A 311 -18.26 -15.21 14.21
CA ALA A 311 -17.31 -15.71 13.22
C ALA A 311 -16.34 -14.61 12.76
N ILE A 312 -16.83 -13.39 12.54
CA ILE A 312 -16.00 -12.22 12.19
C ILE A 312 -14.99 -11.92 13.30
N ALA A 313 -15.43 -11.93 14.55
CA ALA A 313 -14.58 -11.71 15.72
C ALA A 313 -13.47 -12.78 15.81
N ALA A 314 -13.80 -14.05 15.56
CA ALA A 314 -12.84 -15.14 15.54
C ALA A 314 -11.84 -15.06 14.36
N VAL A 315 -12.26 -14.54 13.20
CA VAL A 315 -11.39 -14.35 12.02
C VAL A 315 -10.45 -13.16 12.19
N LEU A 316 -10.96 -12.04 12.71
CA LEU A 316 -10.20 -10.80 12.92
C LEU A 316 -9.46 -10.76 14.26
N GLU A 317 -9.63 -11.78 15.11
CA GLU A 317 -8.97 -11.94 16.41
C GLU A 317 -9.26 -10.80 17.39
N VAL A 318 -10.54 -10.43 17.48
CA VAL A 318 -11.04 -9.39 18.37
C VAL A 318 -12.21 -9.89 19.20
N GLU A 319 -12.58 -9.12 20.22
CA GLU A 319 -13.80 -9.38 20.98
C GLU A 319 -15.04 -9.17 20.11
N GLU A 320 -16.08 -9.98 20.33
CA GLU A 320 -17.34 -9.92 19.58
C GLU A 320 -18.00 -8.54 19.65
N ARG A 321 -17.95 -7.91 20.83
CA ARG A 321 -18.43 -6.54 21.04
C ARG A 321 -17.72 -5.51 20.15
N THR A 322 -16.42 -5.68 19.94
CA THR A 322 -15.62 -4.79 19.09
C THR A 322 -15.97 -5.00 17.62
N ALA A 323 -16.12 -6.25 17.17
CA ALA A 323 -16.56 -6.56 15.82
C ALA A 323 -17.97 -6.01 15.53
N ALA A 324 -18.91 -6.13 16.48
CA ALA A 324 -20.23 -5.53 16.39
C ALA A 324 -20.13 -4.00 16.23
N GLY A 325 -19.34 -3.33 17.09
CA GLY A 325 -19.13 -1.90 17.04
C GLY A 325 -18.55 -1.42 15.70
N TRP A 326 -17.59 -2.16 15.13
CA TRP A 326 -17.04 -1.87 13.80
C TRP A 326 -18.09 -1.99 12.69
N LEU A 327 -18.96 -2.99 12.76
CA LEU A 327 -20.06 -3.14 11.81
C LEU A 327 -21.06 -2.00 11.91
N ASP A 328 -21.44 -1.62 13.13
CA ASP A 328 -22.38 -0.52 13.37
C ASP A 328 -21.82 0.80 12.85
N GLN A 329 -20.54 1.07 13.14
CA GLN A 329 -19.83 2.25 12.64
C GLN A 329 -19.71 2.25 11.12
N ALA A 330 -19.40 1.10 10.51
CA ALA A 330 -19.33 0.97 9.06
C ALA A 330 -20.68 1.27 8.39
N ARG A 331 -21.77 0.70 8.93
CA ARG A 331 -23.13 0.93 8.43
C ARG A 331 -23.53 2.39 8.55
N ALA A 332 -23.34 2.98 9.72
CA ALA A 332 -23.67 4.39 9.95
C ALA A 332 -22.87 5.32 9.03
N TYR A 333 -21.58 5.06 8.82
CA TYR A 333 -20.75 5.83 7.89
C TYR A 333 -21.25 5.73 6.45
N LEU A 334 -21.51 4.52 5.96
CA LEU A 334 -21.98 4.31 4.59
C LEU A 334 -23.36 4.94 4.37
N ALA A 335 -24.30 4.73 5.29
CA ALA A 335 -25.64 5.30 5.19
C ALA A 335 -25.59 6.84 5.15
N ALA A 336 -24.81 7.46 6.06
CA ALA A 336 -24.66 8.91 6.08
C ALA A 336 -24.07 9.45 4.76
N ARG A 337 -23.00 8.82 4.25
CA ARG A 337 -22.36 9.25 2.99
C ARG A 337 -23.23 9.06 1.76
N MET A 338 -24.05 8.01 1.74
CA MET A 338 -25.01 7.79 0.66
C MET A 338 -26.15 8.81 0.71
N CYS A 339 -26.66 9.13 1.90
CA CYS A 339 -27.65 10.20 2.08
C CYS A 339 -27.10 11.57 1.68
N ASP A 340 -25.86 11.90 2.05
CA ASP A 340 -25.17 13.14 1.63
C ASP A 340 -25.07 13.25 0.11
N ALA A 341 -24.93 12.12 -0.59
CA ALA A 341 -24.89 12.04 -2.05
C ALA A 341 -26.28 12.06 -2.72
N GLY A 342 -27.36 12.20 -1.94
CA GLY A 342 -28.73 12.26 -2.44
C GLY A 342 -29.39 10.89 -2.65
N VAL A 343 -28.75 9.79 -2.23
CA VAL A 343 -29.38 8.47 -2.24
C VAL A 343 -30.45 8.41 -1.15
N GLY A 344 -31.65 7.93 -1.47
CA GLY A 344 -32.74 7.81 -0.50
C GLY A 344 -32.36 6.96 0.71
N ALA A 345 -32.78 7.37 1.91
CA ALA A 345 -32.42 6.70 3.16
C ALA A 345 -32.71 5.19 3.16
N GLU A 346 -33.83 4.77 2.58
CA GLU A 346 -34.19 3.35 2.45
C GLU A 346 -33.20 2.55 1.57
N GLN A 347 -32.71 3.16 0.50
CA GLN A 347 -31.73 2.53 -0.40
C GLN A 347 -30.34 2.50 0.24
N ALA A 348 -29.98 3.56 0.96
CA ALA A 348 -28.75 3.63 1.74
C ALA A 348 -28.73 2.58 2.86
N ASP A 349 -29.83 2.45 3.59
CA ASP A 349 -30.01 1.43 4.63
C ASP A 349 -30.04 0.03 4.05
N ALA A 350 -30.67 -0.19 2.89
CA ALA A 350 -30.67 -1.48 2.20
C ALA A 350 -29.26 -1.93 1.79
N PHE A 351 -28.41 -1.01 1.31
CA PHE A 351 -27.01 -1.32 1.04
C PHE A 351 -26.22 -1.59 2.32
N ALA A 352 -26.45 -0.78 3.36
CA ALA A 352 -25.80 -0.93 4.65
C ALA A 352 -26.29 -2.17 5.42
N ALA A 353 -27.46 -2.74 5.11
CA ALA A 353 -28.07 -3.88 5.81
C ALA A 353 -27.29 -5.18 5.64
N VAL A 354 -26.77 -5.75 6.73
CA VAL A 354 -26.04 -7.03 6.69
C VAL A 354 -27.09 -8.15 6.69
N PRO A 355 -27.04 -9.10 5.73
CA PRO A 355 -27.94 -10.24 5.78
C PRO A 355 -27.71 -11.02 7.07
N ASP A 356 -28.79 -11.35 7.78
CA ASP A 356 -28.69 -12.16 9.00
C ASP A 356 -28.18 -13.57 8.61
N ALA A 357 -27.18 -14.06 9.34
CA ALA A 357 -26.52 -15.33 9.03
C ALA A 357 -27.47 -16.53 9.10
N ALA A 358 -28.63 -16.38 9.74
CA ALA A 358 -29.68 -17.38 9.85
C ALA A 358 -30.55 -17.55 8.58
N ALA A 359 -30.37 -16.73 7.54
CA ALA A 359 -31.22 -16.71 6.35
C ALA A 359 -30.62 -17.43 5.12
N ARG A 360 -29.64 -18.33 5.28
CA ARG A 360 -29.07 -19.12 4.18
C ARG A 360 -29.04 -20.62 4.46
#